data_AF-A0A256ZW94-F1
#
_entry.id   AF-A0A256ZW94-F1
#
_cell.length_a   1.000
_cell.length_b   1.000
_cell.length_c   1.000
_cell.angle_alpha   90.00
_cell.angle_beta   90.00
_cell.angle_gamma   90.00
#
_symmetry.space_group_name_H-M   'P 1'
#
loop_
_entity.id
_entity.type
_entity.pdbx_description
1 polymer ?
#
loop_
_entity_poly.entity_id
_entity_poly.type
_entity_poly.pdbx_seq_one_letter_code
_entity_poly.pdbx_strand_id
1 'polypeptide(L)' 'MSTITVRIDPEIKRKMRKFSYINWSEVVREAILKKLAEEERRNLAEALLVNEKLRRKAPEGWDSTEVIKAWRKRR' A
#
# COMPACT_ATOMS: atom_id res chain seq x y z
N MET A 1 -8.25 -1.20 19.93
CA MET A 1 -9.06 -1.70 18.78
C MET A 1 -9.95 -0.57 18.31
N SER A 2 -10.01 -0.33 17.01
CA SER A 2 -10.96 0.60 16.40
C SER A 2 -12.15 -0.18 15.83
N THR A 3 -13.36 0.38 15.95
CA THR A 3 -14.59 -0.23 15.43
C THR A 3 -15.08 0.59 14.25
N ILE A 4 -15.46 -0.10 13.17
CA ILE A 4 -16.12 0.51 12.01
C ILE A 4 -17.55 -0.02 11.92
N THR A 5 -18.50 0.87 11.62
CA THR A 5 -19.90 0.50 11.37
C THR A 5 -20.18 0.65 9.88
N VAL A 6 -20.43 -0.48 9.21
CA VAL A 6 -20.73 -0.50 7.77
C VAL A 6 -22.23 -0.66 7.57
N ARG A 7 -22.83 0.22 6.75
CA ARG A 7 -24.22 0.06 6.31
C ARG A 7 -24.26 -1.02 5.23
N ILE A 8 -25.10 -2.02 5.42
CA ILE A 8 -25.34 -3.10 4.46
C ILE A 8 -26.84 -3.21 4.20
N ASP A 9 -27.18 -3.72 3.02
CA ASP A 9 -28.56 -4.01 2.67
C ASP A 9 -29.19 -5.03 3.66
N PRO A 10 -30.47 -4.87 4.05
CA PRO A 10 -31.15 -5.80 4.95
C PRO A 10 -31.12 -7.26 4.49
N GLU A 11 -31.15 -7.53 3.17
CA GLU A 11 -31.08 -8.87 2.61
C GLU A 11 -29.72 -9.51 2.87
N ILE A 12 -28.64 -8.74 2.72
CA ILE A 12 -27.27 -9.20 3.01
C ILE A 12 -27.16 -9.55 4.50
N LYS A 13 -27.67 -8.68 5.39
CA LYS A 13 -27.67 -8.95 6.83
C LYS A 13 -28.45 -10.22 7.17
N ARG A 14 -29.56 -10.48 6.49
CA ARG A 14 -30.35 -11.70 6.65
C ARG A 14 -29.57 -12.95 6.20
N LYS A 15 -28.85 -12.88 5.08
CA LYS A 15 -27.96 -13.97 4.62
C LYS A 15 -26.82 -14.20 5.60
N MET A 16 -26.20 -13.13 6.11
CA MET A 16 -25.13 -13.24 7.12
C MET A 16 -25.62 -13.93 8.40
N ARG A 17 -26.84 -13.60 8.86
CA ARG A 17 -27.45 -14.26 10.02
C ARG A 17 -27.76 -15.75 9.77
N LYS A 18 -28.11 -16.13 8.53
CA LYS A 18 -28.33 -17.54 8.18
C LYS A 18 -27.05 -18.38 8.34
N PHE A 19 -25.90 -17.78 8.07
CA PHE A 19 -24.58 -18.41 8.24
C PHE A 19 -23.86 -17.83 9.46
N SER A 20 -24.55 -17.82 10.61
CA SER A 20 -24.04 -17.24 11.87
C SER A 20 -22.80 -17.94 12.44
N TYR A 21 -22.48 -19.15 11.97
CA TYR A 21 -21.25 -19.87 12.33
C TYR A 21 -19.99 -19.24 11.72
N ILE A 22 -20.14 -18.35 10.74
CA ILE A 22 -19.03 -17.64 10.10
C ILE A 22 -18.62 -16.45 10.95
N ASN A 23 -17.32 -16.28 11.20
CA ASN A 23 -16.78 -15.07 11.80
C ASN A 23 -16.73 -13.94 10.76
N TRP A 24 -17.83 -13.21 10.61
CA TRP A 24 -17.95 -12.10 9.67
C TRP A 24 -16.95 -10.97 9.92
N SER A 25 -16.51 -10.77 11.15
CA SER A 25 -15.47 -9.77 11.46
C SER A 25 -14.12 -10.16 10.86
N GLU A 26 -13.78 -11.45 10.83
CA GLU A 26 -12.57 -11.93 10.16
C GLU A 26 -12.67 -11.74 8.65
N VAL A 27 -13.79 -12.14 8.06
CA VAL A 27 -14.04 -11.99 6.61
C VAL A 27 -13.87 -10.54 6.17
N VAL A 28 -14.44 -9.60 6.92
CA VAL A 28 -14.32 -8.16 6.63
C VAL A 28 -12.87 -7.69 6.82
N ARG A 29 -12.18 -8.15 7.86
CA ARG A 29 -10.78 -7.79 8.10
C ARG A 29 -9.87 -8.25 6.97
N GLU A 30 -9.99 -9.50 6.54
CA GLU A 30 -9.22 -10.04 5.42
C GLU A 30 -9.49 -9.27 4.12
N ALA A 31 -10.75 -8.95 3.85
CA ALA A 31 -11.12 -8.16 2.68
C ALA A 31 -10.48 -6.76 2.69
N ILE A 32 -10.46 -6.09 3.85
CA ILE A 32 -9.80 -4.79 4.03
C ILE A 32 -8.30 -4.92 3.82
N LEU A 33 -7.65 -5.91 4.46
CA LEU A 33 -6.20 -6.13 4.33
C LEU A 33 -5.79 -6.40 2.89
N LYS A 34 -6.56 -7.25 2.19
CA LYS A 34 -6.33 -7.54 0.78
C LYS A 34 -6.42 -6.27 -0.06
N LYS A 35 -7.45 -5.45 0.17
CA LYS A 35 -7.64 -4.20 -0.58
C LYS A 35 -6.53 -3.19 -0.31
N LEU A 36 -6.09 -3.07 0.94
CA LEU A 36 -4.94 -2.21 1.30
C LEU A 36 -3.67 -2.68 0.59
N ALA A 37 -3.36 -3.97 0.62
CA ALA A 37 -2.18 -4.52 -0.04
C ALA A 37 -2.21 -4.31 -1.56
N GLU A 38 -3.38 -4.40 -2.20
CA GLU A 38 -3.55 -4.08 -3.62
C GLU A 38 -3.22 -2.61 -3.93
N GLU A 39 -3.73 -1.66 -3.13
CA GLU A 39 -3.47 -0.23 -3.34
C GLU A 39 -2.01 0.14 -3.00
N GLU A 40 -1.42 -0.44 -1.96
CA GLU A 40 0.00 -0.25 -1.64
C GLU A 40 0.92 -0.74 -2.76
N ARG A 41 0.61 -1.90 -3.36
CA ARG A 41 1.35 -2.42 -4.52
C ARG A 41 1.20 -1.53 -5.74
N ARG A 42 0.01 -0.98 -5.99
CA ARG A 42 -0.23 -0.02 -7.08
C ARG A 42 0.61 1.23 -6.89
N ASN A 43 0.63 1.79 -5.68
CA ASN A 43 1.44 2.96 -5.34
C ASN A 43 2.94 2.67 -5.51
N LEU A 44 3.42 1.49 -5.11
CA LEU A 44 4.82 1.10 -5.32
C LEU A 44 5.15 0.99 -6.81
N ALA A 45 4.27 0.37 -7.60
CA ALA A 45 4.46 0.26 -9.04
C ALA A 45 4.48 1.63 -9.72
N GLU A 46 3.59 2.55 -9.32
CA GLU A 46 3.57 3.92 -9.81
C GLU A 46 4.86 4.68 -9.42
N ALA A 47 5.30 4.56 -8.17
CA ALA A 47 6.52 5.18 -7.70
C ALA A 47 7.76 4.68 -8.46
N LEU A 48 7.83 3.38 -8.76
CA LEU A 48 8.89 2.79 -9.59
C LEU A 48 8.86 3.35 -11.02
N LEU A 49 7.67 3.44 -11.63
CA LEU A 49 7.52 4.01 -12.98
C LEU A 49 7.90 5.49 -13.04
N VAL A 50 7.54 6.27 -12.02
CA VAL A 50 7.96 7.67 -11.90
C VAL A 50 9.48 7.76 -11.74
N ASN A 51 10.08 6.91 -10.91
CA ASN A 51 11.52 6.88 -10.71
C ASN A 51 12.25 6.55 -12.02
N GLU A 52 11.80 5.53 -12.76
CA GLU A 52 12.37 5.18 -14.07
C GLU A 52 12.20 6.31 -15.11
N LYS A 53 11.05 6.99 -15.14
CA LYS A 53 10.86 8.18 -16.01
C LYS A 53 11.81 9.32 -15.66
N LEU A 54 12.10 9.52 -14.37
CA LEU A 54 13.02 10.55 -13.88
C LEU A 54 14.50 10.12 -13.97
N ARG A 55 14.76 8.83 -14.19
CA ARG A 55 16.11 8.27 -14.26
C ARG A 55 16.85 8.87 -15.47
N ARG A 56 17.93 9.59 -15.20
CA ARG A 56 18.82 10.15 -16.22
C ARG A 56 20.16 9.43 -16.17
N LYS A 57 20.80 9.25 -17.33
CA LYS A 57 22.20 8.79 -17.34
C LYS A 57 23.04 9.81 -16.58
N ALA A 58 23.84 9.31 -15.64
CA ALA A 58 24.83 10.14 -14.98
C ALA A 58 25.81 10.66 -16.05
N PRO A 59 26.27 11.92 -15.94
CA PRO A 59 27.31 12.45 -16.81
C PRO A 59 28.54 11.55 -16.81
N GLU A 60 29.31 11.59 -17.89
CA GLU A 60 30.54 10.83 -18.00
C GLU A 60 31.53 11.26 -16.89
N GLY A 61 32.13 10.29 -16.20
CA GLY A 61 33.00 10.55 -15.04
C GLY A 61 32.28 10.87 -13.72
N TRP A 62 30.96 10.73 -13.65
CA TRP A 62 30.21 10.97 -12.41
C TRP A 62 30.46 9.88 -11.35
N ASP A 63 31.10 10.25 -10.24
CA ASP A 63 31.26 9.40 -9.06
C ASP A 63 30.25 9.79 -7.96
N SER A 64 29.23 8.97 -7.79
CA SER A 64 28.21 9.16 -6.75
C SER A 64 28.77 9.07 -5.33
N THR A 65 29.87 8.34 -5.13
CA THR A 65 30.53 8.13 -3.85
C THR A 65 31.15 9.43 -3.34
N GLU A 66 31.84 10.17 -4.22
CA GLU A 66 32.45 11.46 -3.89
C GLU A 66 31.41 12.51 -3.55
N VAL A 67 30.28 12.52 -4.26
CA VAL A 67 29.14 13.39 -3.96
C VAL A 67 28.59 13.10 -2.55
N ILE A 68 28.34 11.82 -2.21
CA ILE A 68 27.83 11.44 -0.89
C ILE A 68 28.82 11.83 0.22
N LYS A 69 30.13 11.62 0.01
CA LYS A 69 31.17 12.04 0.96
C LYS A 69 31.16 13.56 1.17
N ALA A 70 31.04 14.34 0.10
CA ALA A 70 31.00 15.80 0.18
C ALA A 70 29.79 16.30 0.98
N TRP A 71 28.60 15.71 0.79
CA TRP A 71 27.40 16.05 1.56
C TRP A 71 27.51 15.68 3.04
N ARG A 72 28.05 14.51 3.36
CA ARG A 72 28.27 14.09 4.76
C ARG A 72 29.27 14.98 5.50
N LYS A 73 30.28 15.51 4.79
CA LYS A 73 31.25 16.47 5.35
C LYS A 73 30.67 17.86 5.61
N ARG A 74 29.56 18.22 4.96
CA ARG A 74 28.88 19.54 5.13
C ARG A 74 27.83 19.53 6.23
N ARG A 75 27.58 18.40 6.87
CA ARG A 75 26.63 18.22 7.96
C ARG A 75 27.37 18.28 9.30
#